data_AF-A0A327NMQ1-F1
#
_entry.id   AF-A0A327NMQ1-F1
#
_cell.length_a   1.000
_cell.length_b   1.000
_cell.length_c   1.000
_cell.angle_alpha   90.00
_cell.angle_beta   90.00
_cell.angle_gamma   90.00
#
_symmetry.space_group_name_H-M   'P 1'
#
loop_
_entity.id
_entity.type
_entity.pdbx_description
1 polymer ?
#
loop_
_entity_poly.entity_id
_entity_poly.type
_entity_poly.pdbx_seq_one_letter_code
_entity_poly.pdbx_strand_id
1 'polypeptide(L)'
;MEQQPSKYDFIFVGGARNSYTFITDLLITYEIQFKPTPYLFGEEFVLANEIVELVIKVADNPTGRRPPLDSLIAPTVAAIINDFYQKSSLTITIFICDTADRKHEARWRKFNRWYDHFAATDYVRIDDAFRDPKEELLYHCALIAKRANPYLREVGLAFLDLMADFRADK
;
A
#
# COMPACT_ATOMS: atom_id res chain seq x y z
N MET A 1 31.53 13.93 -9.55
CA MET A 1 31.07 13.05 -8.47
C MET A 1 29.59 12.82 -8.73
N GLU A 2 29.25 11.75 -9.45
CA GLU A 2 27.84 11.41 -9.71
C GLU A 2 27.22 11.02 -8.36
N GLN A 3 26.16 11.71 -7.97
CA GLN A 3 25.41 11.33 -6.79
C GLN A 3 24.75 9.97 -7.08
N GLN A 4 24.98 8.99 -6.21
CA GLN A 4 24.33 7.71 -6.30
C GLN A 4 22.80 7.92 -6.24
N PRO A 5 22.01 7.32 -7.15
CA PRO A 5 20.58 7.58 -7.20
C PRO A 5 19.92 7.22 -5.87
N SER A 6 19.05 8.09 -5.37
CA SER A 6 18.32 7.88 -4.11
C SER A 6 17.03 7.06 -4.30
N LYS A 7 16.61 6.85 -5.55
CA LYS A 7 15.45 6.05 -5.98
C LYS A 7 15.56 5.74 -7.49
N TYR A 8 14.76 4.80 -7.98
CA TYR A 8 14.55 4.59 -9.41
C TYR A 8 13.60 5.65 -10.00
N ASP A 9 13.70 5.83 -11.31
CA ASP A 9 12.68 6.54 -12.08
C ASP A 9 11.44 5.67 -12.26
N PHE A 10 10.28 6.31 -12.23
CA PHE A 10 8.99 5.66 -12.36
C PHE A 10 8.09 6.48 -13.28
N ILE A 11 7.11 5.81 -13.89
CA ILE A 11 6.11 6.43 -14.75
C ILE A 11 4.71 6.12 -14.24
N PHE A 12 3.80 7.09 -14.38
CA PHE A 12 2.38 6.85 -14.18
C PHE A 12 1.78 6.31 -15.49
N VAL A 13 1.34 5.06 -15.47
CA VAL A 13 0.70 4.37 -16.61
C VAL A 13 -0.81 4.60 -16.62
N GLY A 14 -1.39 4.90 -15.46
CA GLY A 14 -2.82 5.21 -15.33
C GLY A 14 -3.72 3.97 -15.37
N GLY A 15 -4.85 4.09 -16.05
CA GLY A 15 -5.88 3.05 -16.11
C GLY A 15 -6.74 2.94 -14.85
N ALA A 16 -7.66 1.96 -14.84
CA ALA A 16 -8.65 1.78 -13.78
C ALA A 16 -8.07 1.51 -12.38
N ARG A 17 -6.79 1.16 -12.28
CA ARG A 17 -6.08 0.87 -11.02
C ARG A 17 -5.02 1.90 -10.66
N ASN A 18 -4.96 3.03 -11.38
CA ASN A 18 -3.96 4.08 -11.17
C ASN A 18 -2.53 3.51 -11.08
N SER A 19 -2.12 2.75 -12.09
CA SER A 19 -0.85 2.02 -12.05
C SER A 19 0.36 2.92 -12.28
N TYR A 20 1.42 2.66 -11.53
CA TYR A 20 2.77 3.15 -11.73
C TYR A 20 3.71 1.99 -12.02
N THR A 21 4.75 2.22 -12.82
CA THR A 21 5.78 1.22 -13.08
C THR A 21 7.17 1.80 -12.93
N PHE A 22 8.11 0.96 -12.48
CA PHE A 22 9.54 1.24 -12.48
C PHE A 22 10.32 -0.05 -12.75
N ILE A 23 11.54 0.11 -13.24
CA ILE A 23 12.43 -1.00 -13.60
C ILE A 23 13.70 -0.85 -12.76
N THR A 24 14.12 -1.92 -12.10
CA THR A 24 15.36 -1.93 -11.30
C THR A 24 16.59 -2.14 -12.17
N ASP A 25 17.79 -1.97 -11.60
CA ASP A 25 19.05 -2.26 -12.30
C ASP A 25 19.18 -3.72 -12.76
N LEU A 26 18.43 -4.64 -12.12
CA LEU A 26 18.34 -6.05 -12.49
C LEU A 26 17.25 -6.33 -13.52
N LEU A 27 16.69 -5.28 -14.14
CA LEU A 27 15.62 -5.34 -15.13
C LEU A 27 14.33 -5.99 -14.60
N ILE A 28 14.14 -5.97 -13.27
CA ILE A 28 12.91 -6.45 -12.65
C ILE A 28 11.89 -5.32 -12.74
N THR A 29 10.76 -5.58 -13.36
CA THR A 29 9.69 -4.60 -13.50
C THR A 29 8.72 -4.71 -12.33
N TYR A 30 8.55 -3.61 -11.61
CA TYR A 30 7.56 -3.49 -10.56
C TYR A 30 6.35 -2.70 -11.04
N GLU A 31 5.17 -3.10 -10.60
CA GLU A 31 3.93 -2.36 -10.76
C GLU A 31 3.35 -2.03 -9.38
N ILE A 32 3.06 -0.74 -9.16
CA ILE A 32 2.42 -0.22 -7.96
C ILE A 32 1.03 0.28 -8.37
N GLN A 33 -0.01 -0.26 -7.77
CA GLN A 33 -1.40 0.07 -8.10
C GLN A 33 -2.09 0.72 -6.91
N PHE A 34 -2.94 1.71 -7.19
CA PHE A 34 -3.89 2.30 -6.25
C PHE A 34 -5.30 1.98 -6.77
N LYS A 35 -5.72 0.74 -6.52
CA LYS A 35 -6.98 0.20 -7.03
C LYS A 35 -8.14 0.85 -6.28
N PRO A 36 -9.09 1.53 -6.95
CA PRO A 36 -10.30 2.03 -6.29
C PRO A 36 -11.07 0.90 -5.62
N THR A 37 -11.39 1.08 -4.34
CA THR A 37 -12.03 0.06 -3.50
C THR A 37 -13.12 0.69 -2.62
N PRO A 38 -14.14 1.33 -3.23
CA PRO A 38 -15.15 2.12 -2.50
C PRO A 38 -16.00 1.28 -1.55
N TYR A 39 -16.11 -0.03 -1.80
CA TYR A 39 -16.94 -0.94 -1.03
C TYR A 39 -16.38 -1.26 0.36
N LEU A 40 -15.10 -1.00 0.64
CA LEU A 40 -14.48 -1.43 1.91
C LEU A 40 -15.13 -0.80 3.15
N PHE A 41 -15.60 0.45 3.07
CA PHE A 41 -16.33 1.11 4.16
C PHE A 41 -17.82 1.26 3.87
N GLY A 42 -18.33 0.54 2.87
CA GLY A 42 -19.68 0.69 2.33
C GLY A 42 -19.77 1.82 1.30
N GLU A 43 -20.62 1.63 0.28
CA GLU A 43 -20.76 2.56 -0.84
C GLU A 43 -21.32 3.94 -0.43
N GLU A 44 -22.05 4.00 0.68
CA GLU A 44 -22.61 5.24 1.25
C GLU A 44 -21.59 6.05 2.08
N PHE A 45 -20.36 5.54 2.27
CA PHE A 45 -19.34 6.27 3.00
C PHE A 45 -18.94 7.55 2.26
N VAL A 46 -18.86 8.67 2.98
CA VAL A 46 -18.65 10.01 2.39
C VAL A 46 -17.38 10.12 1.53
N LEU A 47 -16.37 9.29 1.82
CA LEU A 47 -15.12 9.21 1.04
C LEU A 47 -14.97 7.91 0.25
N ALA A 48 -16.05 7.19 -0.06
CA ALA A 48 -15.96 5.90 -0.76
C ALA A 48 -15.09 5.96 -2.02
N ASN A 49 -15.24 7.00 -2.84
CA ASN A 49 -14.46 7.18 -4.07
C ASN A 49 -12.98 7.53 -3.85
N GLU A 50 -12.59 7.91 -2.64
CA GLU A 50 -11.21 8.22 -2.26
C GLU A 50 -10.48 7.01 -1.66
N ILE A 51 -11.19 5.89 -1.44
CA ILE A 51 -10.62 4.67 -0.90
C ILE A 51 -9.92 3.89 -2.02
N VAL A 52 -8.63 3.64 -1.82
CA VAL A 52 -7.82 2.82 -2.72
C VAL A 52 -7.10 1.72 -1.96
N GLU A 53 -6.96 0.57 -2.59
CA GLU A 53 -6.09 -0.51 -2.14
C GLU A 53 -4.71 -0.35 -2.78
N LEU A 54 -3.65 -0.30 -1.96
CA LEU A 54 -2.27 -0.30 -2.41
C LEU A 54 -1.83 -1.74 -2.71
N VAL A 55 -1.48 -1.99 -3.97
CA VAL A 55 -1.02 -3.29 -4.43
C VAL A 55 0.37 -3.17 -5.05
N ILE A 56 1.30 -4.02 -4.62
CA ILE A 56 2.70 -3.98 -5.05
C ILE A 56 3.03 -5.33 -5.68
N LYS A 57 3.35 -5.30 -6.97
CA LYS A 57 3.55 -6.50 -7.80
C LYS A 57 4.90 -6.45 -8.49
N VAL A 58 5.49 -7.63 -8.64
CA VAL A 58 6.55 -7.87 -9.63
C VAL A 58 5.82 -8.24 -10.92
N ALA A 59 5.80 -7.33 -11.89
CA ALA A 59 5.11 -7.50 -13.16
C ALA A 59 5.92 -8.37 -14.12
N ASP A 60 7.25 -8.21 -14.11
CA ASP A 60 8.18 -9.06 -14.86
C ASP A 60 9.48 -9.25 -14.07
N ASN A 61 10.07 -10.43 -14.20
CA ASN A 61 11.33 -10.76 -13.54
C ASN A 61 12.17 -11.68 -14.44
N PRO A 62 13.06 -11.10 -15.27
CA PRO A 62 13.83 -11.86 -16.25
C PRO A 62 14.85 -12.80 -15.60
N THR A 63 15.17 -12.60 -14.31
CA THR A 63 16.13 -13.46 -13.60
C THR A 63 15.55 -14.83 -13.26
N GLY A 64 14.22 -14.98 -13.23
CA GLY A 64 13.53 -16.18 -12.76
C GLY A 64 13.77 -16.55 -11.29
N ARG A 65 14.59 -15.76 -10.57
CA ARG A 65 14.96 -15.96 -9.16
C ARG A 65 14.19 -14.99 -8.29
N ARG A 66 14.17 -15.23 -6.98
CA ARG A 66 13.59 -14.25 -6.05
C ARG A 66 14.35 -12.93 -6.17
N PRO A 67 13.65 -11.78 -6.31
CA PRO A 67 14.30 -10.48 -6.33
C PRO A 67 15.19 -10.31 -5.08
N PRO A 68 16.45 -9.90 -5.22
CA PRO A 68 17.33 -9.68 -4.08
C PRO A 68 16.86 -8.47 -3.25
N LEU A 69 17.50 -8.25 -2.11
CA LEU A 69 17.31 -7.01 -1.36
C LEU A 69 17.88 -5.86 -2.18
N ASP A 70 17.05 -4.86 -2.44
CA ASP A 70 17.40 -3.67 -3.19
C ASP A 70 16.97 -2.45 -2.38
N SER A 71 17.93 -1.62 -2.00
CA SER A 71 17.72 -0.45 -1.16
C SER A 71 17.01 0.68 -1.88
N LEU A 72 16.93 0.67 -3.22
CA LEU A 72 16.27 1.71 -4.01
C LEU A 72 14.79 1.45 -4.21
N ILE A 73 14.30 0.20 -4.05
CA ILE A 73 12.88 -0.12 -4.15
C ILE A 73 12.06 0.67 -3.13
N ALA A 74 12.51 0.68 -1.87
CA ALA A 74 11.81 1.34 -0.78
C ALA A 74 11.57 2.85 -1.00
N PRO A 75 12.61 3.66 -1.25
CA PRO A 75 12.43 5.08 -1.55
C PRO A 75 11.68 5.31 -2.87
N THR A 76 11.75 4.39 -3.85
CA THR A 76 10.95 4.49 -5.08
C THR A 76 9.45 4.34 -4.79
N VAL A 77 9.06 3.32 -4.03
CA VAL A 77 7.66 3.11 -3.63
C VAL A 77 7.15 4.30 -2.80
N ALA A 78 7.95 4.81 -1.86
CA ALA A 78 7.62 5.99 -1.08
C ALA A 78 7.40 7.24 -1.97
N ALA A 79 8.24 7.44 -2.99
CA ALA A 79 8.08 8.53 -3.94
C ALA A 79 6.81 8.39 -4.81
N ILE A 80 6.47 7.16 -5.23
CA ILE A 80 5.22 6.87 -5.97
C ILE A 80 3.99 7.18 -5.11
N ILE A 81 4.00 6.75 -3.84
CA ILE A 81 2.91 7.07 -2.90
C ILE A 81 2.80 8.59 -2.74
N ASN A 82 3.90 9.31 -2.53
CA ASN A 82 3.86 10.76 -2.43
C ASN A 82 3.28 11.44 -3.68
N ASP A 83 3.69 11.00 -4.87
CA ASP A 83 3.17 11.49 -6.15
C ASP A 83 1.65 11.26 -6.26
N PHE A 84 1.19 10.05 -5.95
CA PHE A 84 -0.24 9.73 -5.99
C PHE A 84 -1.06 10.62 -5.05
N TYR A 85 -0.57 10.83 -3.82
CA TYR A 85 -1.22 11.66 -2.82
C TYR A 85 -1.16 13.17 -3.13
N GLN A 86 -0.41 13.63 -4.12
CA GLN A 86 -0.54 15.02 -4.61
C GLN A 86 -1.86 15.25 -5.37
N LYS A 87 -2.49 14.18 -5.87
CA LYS A 87 -3.74 14.28 -6.66
C LYS A 87 -4.96 14.62 -5.80
N SER A 88 -4.99 14.15 -4.55
CA SER A 88 -6.08 14.42 -3.60
C SER A 88 -5.54 14.34 -2.17
N SER A 89 -5.90 15.31 -1.33
CA SER A 89 -5.64 15.23 0.11
C SER A 89 -6.61 14.33 0.86
N LEU A 90 -7.67 13.88 0.18
CA LEU A 90 -8.73 13.04 0.73
C LEU A 90 -8.46 11.55 0.56
N THR A 91 -7.48 11.18 -0.29
CA THR A 91 -7.10 9.79 -0.55
C THR A 91 -6.86 9.00 0.73
N ILE A 92 -7.56 7.87 0.83
CA ILE A 92 -7.41 6.88 1.88
C ILE A 92 -6.82 5.62 1.25
N THR A 93 -5.62 5.23 1.68
CA THR A 93 -5.00 3.99 1.21
C THR A 93 -5.15 2.89 2.23
N ILE A 94 -5.64 1.74 1.78
CA ILE A 94 -5.64 0.50 2.54
C ILE A 94 -4.56 -0.41 1.94
N PHE A 95 -3.71 -0.95 2.79
CA PHE A 95 -2.79 -2.02 2.42
C PHE A 95 -3.22 -3.30 3.13
N ILE A 96 -3.35 -4.39 2.38
CA ILE A 96 -3.70 -5.71 2.91
C ILE A 96 -2.63 -6.70 2.43
N CYS A 97 -1.98 -7.42 3.34
CA CYS A 97 -1.11 -8.52 2.95
C CYS A 97 -1.81 -9.88 3.14
N ASP A 98 -2.36 -10.44 2.08
CA ASP A 98 -2.92 -11.80 2.09
C ASP A 98 -1.83 -12.85 2.31
N THR A 99 -2.00 -13.78 3.26
CA THR A 99 -0.97 -14.70 3.75
C THR A 99 -0.88 -16.07 3.08
N ALA A 100 -1.50 -16.24 1.91
CA ALA A 100 -1.55 -17.50 1.16
C ALA A 100 -0.21 -18.25 0.92
N ASP A 101 0.96 -17.62 1.14
CA ASP A 101 2.28 -18.22 0.95
C ASP A 101 3.18 -18.32 2.21
N ARG A 102 2.64 -18.07 3.42
CA ARG A 102 3.40 -17.95 4.69
C ARG A 102 4.53 -16.89 4.68
N LYS A 103 4.56 -15.97 3.70
CA LYS A 103 5.56 -14.87 3.62
C LYS A 103 5.03 -13.52 4.12
N HIS A 104 4.01 -13.55 4.97
CA HIS A 104 3.33 -12.37 5.50
C HIS A 104 4.28 -11.47 6.28
N GLU A 105 5.11 -12.03 7.17
CA GLU A 105 6.12 -11.23 7.88
C GLU A 105 7.11 -10.54 6.93
N ALA A 106 7.48 -11.19 5.83
CA ALA A 106 8.42 -10.61 4.87
C ALA A 106 7.77 -9.44 4.11
N ARG A 107 6.49 -9.55 3.75
CA ARG A 107 5.73 -8.47 3.12
C ARG A 107 5.42 -7.33 4.10
N TRP A 108 5.06 -7.66 5.34
CA TRP A 108 4.87 -6.68 6.41
C TRP A 108 6.16 -5.93 6.73
N ARG A 109 7.31 -6.63 6.84
CA ARG A 109 8.62 -5.98 7.02
C ARG A 109 8.99 -5.09 5.84
N LYS A 110 8.68 -5.49 4.61
CA LYS A 110 8.88 -4.63 3.42
C LYS A 110 8.01 -3.39 3.49
N PHE A 111 6.73 -3.55 3.80
CA PHE A 111 5.80 -2.44 3.99
C PHE A 111 6.24 -1.47 5.08
N ASN A 112 6.65 -1.97 6.25
CA ASN A 112 7.18 -1.15 7.34
C ASN A 112 8.41 -0.37 6.89
N ARG A 113 9.37 -1.04 6.24
CA ARG A 113 10.55 -0.37 5.70
C ARG A 113 10.18 0.74 4.71
N TRP A 114 9.18 0.51 3.85
CA TRP A 114 8.70 1.53 2.93
C TRP A 114 8.07 2.72 3.66
N TYR A 115 7.24 2.45 4.66
CA TYR A 115 6.62 3.48 5.48
C TYR A 115 7.66 4.28 6.28
N ASP A 116 8.71 3.65 6.79
CA ASP A 116 9.80 4.33 7.52
C ASP A 116 10.58 5.31 6.62
N HIS A 117 10.67 5.02 5.31
CA HIS A 117 11.27 5.93 4.32
C HIS A 117 10.33 7.03 3.85
N PHE A 118 9.06 6.95 4.21
CA PHE A 118 8.08 7.98 3.91
C PHE A 118 8.22 9.13 4.91
N ALA A 119 7.94 10.36 4.47
CA ALA A 119 7.91 11.53 5.36
C ALA A 119 6.73 11.43 6.33
N ALA A 120 6.87 10.58 7.35
CA ALA A 120 5.82 10.14 8.26
C ALA A 120 5.16 11.25 9.09
N THR A 121 5.68 12.49 9.05
CA THR A 121 5.09 13.64 9.74
C THR A 121 3.73 14.01 9.16
N ASP A 122 3.59 13.93 7.84
CA ASP A 122 2.42 14.48 7.13
C ASP A 122 1.29 13.46 6.98
N TYR A 123 1.55 12.24 7.41
CA TYR A 123 0.64 11.11 7.26
C TYR A 123 0.37 10.44 8.60
N VAL A 124 -0.77 9.76 8.66
CA VAL A 124 -1.19 8.93 9.78
C VAL A 124 -1.35 7.51 9.26
N ARG A 125 -0.89 6.57 10.07
CA ARG A 125 -1.01 5.15 9.84
C ARG A 125 -1.71 4.49 11.01
N ILE A 126 -2.69 3.64 10.70
CA ILE A 126 -3.42 2.82 11.67
C ILE A 126 -3.26 1.38 11.21
N ASP A 127 -2.70 0.54 12.08
CA ASP A 127 -2.46 -0.87 11.79
C ASP A 127 -3.44 -1.72 12.59
N ASP A 128 -3.92 -2.78 11.96
CA ASP A 128 -4.66 -3.82 12.64
C ASP A 128 -4.47 -5.17 11.91
N ALA A 129 -4.87 -6.27 12.54
CA ALA A 129 -4.80 -7.59 11.96
C ALA A 129 -6.00 -8.43 12.36
N PHE A 130 -6.41 -9.33 11.48
CA PHE A 130 -7.46 -10.30 11.76
C PHE A 130 -7.06 -11.68 11.25
N ARG A 131 -7.58 -12.71 11.91
CA ARG A 131 -7.37 -14.10 11.51
C ARG A 131 -8.64 -14.62 10.86
N ASP A 132 -8.52 -15.10 9.63
CA ASP A 132 -9.59 -15.84 8.98
C ASP A 132 -9.57 -17.28 9.51
N PRO A 133 -10.60 -17.74 10.23
CA PRO A 133 -10.65 -19.08 10.80
C PRO A 133 -10.90 -20.16 9.74
N LYS A 134 -11.45 -19.82 8.57
CA LYS A 134 -11.72 -20.79 7.49
C LYS A 134 -10.43 -21.14 6.74
N GLU A 135 -9.62 -20.13 6.46
CA GLU A 135 -8.35 -20.28 5.75
C GLU A 135 -7.14 -20.45 6.69
N GLU A 136 -7.34 -20.27 8.01
CA GLU A 136 -6.31 -20.17 9.05
C GLU A 136 -5.23 -19.10 8.82
N LEU A 137 -5.56 -18.09 8.01
CA LEU A 137 -4.66 -17.02 7.54
C LEU A 137 -4.74 -15.77 8.43
N LEU A 138 -3.60 -15.09 8.64
CA LEU A 138 -3.49 -13.86 9.46
C LEU A 138 -3.28 -12.63 8.56
N TYR A 139 -4.33 -11.88 8.26
CA TYR A 139 -4.22 -10.69 7.45
C TYR A 139 -3.68 -9.52 8.27
N HIS A 140 -2.59 -8.89 7.82
CA HIS A 140 -2.20 -7.57 8.32
C HIS A 140 -2.76 -6.50 7.39
N CYS A 141 -3.38 -5.50 8.01
CA CYS A 141 -3.99 -4.38 7.35
C CYS A 141 -3.37 -3.08 7.88
N ALA A 142 -3.17 -2.13 6.99
CA ALA A 142 -2.78 -0.78 7.36
C ALA A 142 -3.62 0.22 6.60
N LEU A 143 -4.16 1.19 7.33
CA LEU A 143 -4.73 2.40 6.78
C LEU A 143 -3.68 3.49 6.77
N ILE A 144 -3.54 4.19 5.65
CA ILE A 144 -2.70 5.38 5.50
C ILE A 144 -3.57 6.51 4.95
N ALA A 145 -3.46 7.69 5.57
CA ALA A 145 -4.11 8.91 5.12
C ALA A 145 -3.26 10.14 5.47
N LYS A 146 -3.47 11.27 4.79
CA LYS A 146 -2.84 12.53 5.19
C LYS A 146 -3.34 12.96 6.56
N ARG A 147 -2.44 13.47 7.41
CA ARG A 147 -2.78 14.03 8.74
C ARG A 147 -3.75 15.20 8.64
N ALA A 148 -3.65 15.98 7.57
CA ALA A 148 -4.52 17.12 7.28
C ALA A 148 -5.87 16.73 6.65
N ASN A 149 -6.15 15.44 6.45
CA ASN A 149 -7.44 15.00 5.92
C ASN A 149 -8.55 15.38 6.93
N PRO A 150 -9.57 16.17 6.53
CA PRO A 150 -10.60 16.64 7.45
C PRO A 150 -11.49 15.52 8.01
N TYR A 151 -11.51 14.35 7.36
CA TYR A 151 -12.30 13.18 7.78
C TYR A 151 -11.44 12.09 8.44
N LEU A 152 -10.22 12.41 8.87
CA LEU A 152 -9.28 11.42 9.39
C LEU A 152 -9.86 10.63 10.58
N ARG A 153 -10.67 11.28 11.42
CA ARG A 153 -11.30 10.63 12.58
C ARG A 153 -12.36 9.61 12.13
N GLU A 154 -13.24 10.01 11.23
CA GLU A 154 -14.31 9.19 10.67
C GLU A 154 -13.74 7.99 9.95
N VAL A 155 -12.72 8.21 9.12
CA VAL A 155 -11.99 7.16 8.40
C VAL A 155 -11.32 6.18 9.36
N GLY A 156 -10.68 6.68 10.41
CA GLY A 156 -10.03 5.83 11.42
C GLY A 156 -11.04 4.95 12.15
N LEU A 157 -12.20 5.49 12.53
CA LEU A 157 -13.27 4.71 13.15
C LEU A 157 -13.84 3.67 12.18
N ALA A 158 -14.15 4.05 10.95
CA ALA A 158 -14.65 3.13 9.93
C ALA A 158 -13.69 1.96 9.68
N PHE A 159 -12.38 2.22 9.70
CA PHE A 159 -11.37 1.17 9.60
C PHE A 159 -11.39 0.22 10.81
N LEU A 160 -11.47 0.74 12.04
CA LEU A 160 -11.52 -0.10 13.23
C LEU A 160 -12.81 -0.94 13.30
N ASP A 161 -13.94 -0.36 12.89
CA ASP A 161 -15.23 -1.05 12.80
C ASP A 161 -15.16 -2.18 11.76
N LEU A 162 -14.64 -1.90 10.55
CA LEU A 162 -14.41 -2.92 9.51
C LEU A 162 -13.55 -4.08 10.02
N MET A 163 -12.46 -3.77 10.74
CA MET A 163 -11.59 -4.79 11.31
C MET A 163 -12.26 -5.58 12.43
N ALA A 164 -13.17 -4.97 13.19
CA ALA A 164 -13.99 -5.66 14.18
C ALA A 164 -14.99 -6.62 13.52
N ASP A 165 -15.64 -6.19 12.43
CA ASP A 165 -16.58 -7.02 11.66
C ASP A 165 -15.88 -8.26 11.09
N PHE A 166 -14.69 -8.10 10.49
CA PHE A 166 -13.89 -9.24 10.02
C PHE A 166 -13.50 -10.23 11.12
N ARG A 167 -13.46 -9.80 12.39
CA ARG A 167 -13.24 -10.69 13.55
C ARG A 167 -14.53 -11.30 14.08
N ALA A 168 -15.67 -10.66 13.85
CA ALA A 168 -16.99 -11.04 14.35
C ALA A 168 -17.73 -12.01 13.42
N ASP A 169 -17.47 -11.95 12.11
CA ASP A 169 -17.92 -12.92 11.11
C ASP A 169 -17.29 -14.31 11.40
N LYS A 170 -17.93 -15.02 12.33
CA LYS A 170 -17.65 -16.40 12.75
C LYS A 170 -18.58 -17.38 12.05
#